data_AF-A0A822ABN6-F1
#
_entry.id   AF-A0A822ABN6-F1
#
_cell.length_a   1.000
_cell.length_b   1.000
_cell.length_c   1.000
_cell.angle_alpha   90.00
_cell.angle_beta   90.00
_cell.angle_gamma   90.00
#
_symmetry.space_group_name_H-M   'P 1'
#
loop_
_entity.id
_entity.type
_entity.pdbx_description
1 polymer ?
#
loop_
_entity_poly.entity_id
_entity_poly.type
_entity_poly.pdbx_seq_one_letter_code
_entity_poly.pdbx_strand_id
1 'polypeptide(L)'
;MLRDLKSVYKIPTLNLLQSDQSTLTLDQWNLLSNLVHCFDENSGYAFVERFIEEQNRLPLKLRFKYSLVYDFFTSMKRNIQLMFEKNRDFLSLSRHDRITLLRTTVEYTSTIGSIFTLRQYKLFDYPSFYESAEIIFQPSATIFIKRVIDQLDSDNTFIKLILAIVAFSTINYIVYRKKH
;
A
#
# COMPACT_ATOMS: atom_id res chain seq x y z
N MET A 1 44.73 -21.98 -16.13
CA MET A 1 44.57 -22.87 -14.96
C MET A 1 43.99 -22.03 -13.83
N LEU A 2 43.04 -22.61 -13.06
CA LEU A 2 42.10 -21.97 -12.09
C LEU A 2 40.91 -21.31 -12.82
N ARG A 3 39.83 -22.01 -13.25
CA ARG A 3 38.88 -22.95 -12.60
C ARG A 3 38.20 -22.39 -11.34
N ASP A 4 36.89 -22.17 -11.53
CA ASP A 4 35.78 -22.39 -10.61
C ASP A 4 35.55 -21.43 -9.43
N LEU A 5 34.84 -20.34 -9.71
CA LEU A 5 33.94 -19.67 -8.76
C LEU A 5 32.52 -19.63 -9.34
N LYS A 6 31.85 -20.79 -9.32
CA LYS A 6 30.39 -20.89 -9.40
C LYS A 6 29.90 -21.67 -8.19
N SER A 7 29.83 -21.03 -7.02
CA SER A 7 28.84 -21.42 -6.01
C SER A 7 27.70 -20.41 -6.07
N VAL A 8 26.80 -20.65 -7.03
CA VAL A 8 25.44 -20.13 -6.91
C VAL A 8 24.88 -20.79 -5.66
N TYR A 9 24.80 -20.05 -4.55
CA TYR A 9 23.98 -20.45 -3.42
C TYR A 9 22.55 -20.61 -3.94
N LYS A 10 22.17 -21.84 -4.28
CA LYS A 10 20.76 -22.21 -4.44
C LYS A 10 20.16 -22.07 -3.07
N ILE A 11 19.49 -20.95 -2.81
CA ILE A 11 18.57 -20.82 -1.69
C ILE A 11 17.60 -22.00 -1.84
N PRO A 12 17.55 -22.94 -0.87
CA PRO A 12 16.60 -24.03 -0.92
C PRO A 12 15.21 -23.42 -1.06
N THR A 13 14.52 -23.73 -2.14
CA THR A 13 13.10 -23.37 -2.26
C THR A 13 12.39 -24.28 -1.27
N LEU A 14 12.18 -23.77 -0.05
CA LEU A 14 11.36 -24.46 0.95
C LEU A 14 10.00 -24.69 0.29
N ASN A 15 9.62 -25.95 0.12
CA ASN A 15 8.27 -26.29 -0.30
C ASN A 15 7.35 -26.03 0.90
N LEU A 16 6.97 -24.77 1.07
CA LEU A 16 6.19 -24.29 2.20
C LEU A 16 4.87 -25.05 2.37
N LEU A 17 4.35 -25.69 1.32
CA LEU A 17 3.13 -26.52 1.37
C LEU A 17 3.31 -27.87 2.07
N GLN A 18 4.53 -28.43 2.13
CA GLN A 18 4.80 -29.74 2.73
C GLN A 18 5.41 -29.65 4.13
N SER A 19 5.95 -28.49 4.49
CA SER A 19 6.50 -28.20 5.83
C SER A 19 5.73 -27.08 6.53
N ASP A 20 4.51 -26.77 6.08
CA ASP A 20 3.71 -25.72 6.67
C ASP A 20 3.28 -26.14 8.07
N GLN A 21 3.89 -25.55 9.09
CA GLN A 21 3.31 -25.58 10.45
C GLN A 21 2.21 -24.52 10.59
N SER A 22 1.73 -23.93 9.48
CA SER A 22 0.62 -22.99 9.51
C SER A 22 -0.60 -23.63 10.16
N THR A 23 -1.18 -22.86 11.08
CA THR A 23 -2.46 -23.14 11.70
C THR A 23 -3.63 -22.68 10.83
N LEU A 24 -3.36 -22.09 9.65
CA LEU A 24 -4.38 -21.60 8.75
C LEU A 24 -5.03 -22.73 7.96
N THR A 25 -6.35 -22.68 7.84
CA THR A 25 -7.10 -23.58 6.97
C THR A 25 -6.87 -23.23 5.50
N LEU A 26 -7.20 -24.16 4.59
CA LEU A 26 -7.10 -23.91 3.14
C LEU A 26 -7.88 -22.65 2.71
N ASP A 27 -9.06 -22.43 3.27
CA ASP A 27 -9.87 -21.24 2.97
C ASP A 27 -9.20 -19.94 3.45
N GLN A 28 -8.54 -19.97 4.61
CA GLN A 28 -7.78 -18.83 5.13
C GLN A 28 -6.54 -18.54 4.28
N TRP A 29 -5.87 -19.60 3.81
CA TRP A 29 -4.75 -19.48 2.86
C TRP A 29 -5.21 -18.87 1.53
N ASN A 30 -6.33 -19.32 0.99
CA ASN A 30 -6.91 -18.76 -0.22
C ASN A 30 -7.28 -17.29 -0.04
N LEU A 31 -7.88 -16.93 1.11
CA LEU A 31 -8.23 -15.54 1.40
C LEU A 31 -6.98 -14.66 1.53
N LEU A 32 -5.94 -15.12 2.22
CA LEU A 32 -4.68 -14.40 2.33
C LEU A 32 -4.01 -14.22 0.96
N SER A 33 -3.95 -15.28 0.15
CA SER A 33 -3.40 -15.22 -1.21
C SER A 33 -4.17 -14.23 -2.09
N ASN A 34 -5.51 -14.26 -2.06
CA ASN A 34 -6.35 -13.32 -2.78
C ASN A 34 -6.11 -11.86 -2.33
N LEU A 35 -5.93 -11.63 -1.03
CA LEU A 35 -5.63 -10.30 -0.50
C LEU A 35 -4.25 -9.80 -0.96
N VAL A 36 -3.24 -10.67 -0.95
CA VAL A 36 -1.90 -10.33 -1.46
C VAL A 36 -1.94 -10.03 -2.95
N HIS A 37 -2.63 -10.84 -3.76
CA HIS A 37 -2.80 -10.58 -5.19
C HIS A 37 -3.57 -9.28 -5.45
N CYS A 38 -4.65 -9.04 -4.72
CA CYS A 38 -5.41 -7.79 -4.80
C CYS A 38 -4.54 -6.59 -4.44
N PHE A 39 -3.69 -6.71 -3.40
CA PHE A 39 -2.72 -5.67 -3.07
C PHE A 39 -1.70 -5.48 -4.18
N ASP A 40 -1.11 -6.53 -4.74
CA ASP A 40 -0.12 -6.39 -5.81
C ASP A 40 -0.70 -5.71 -7.05
N GLU A 41 -1.95 -6.04 -7.42
CA GLU A 41 -2.68 -5.41 -8.52
C GLU A 41 -3.07 -3.94 -8.24
N ASN A 42 -3.37 -3.60 -6.99
CA ASN A 42 -3.97 -2.30 -6.62
C ASN A 42 -3.08 -1.43 -5.70
N SER A 43 -1.84 -1.85 -5.42
CA SER A 43 -0.87 -1.19 -4.51
C SER A 43 -0.56 0.25 -4.92
N GLY A 44 -0.83 0.59 -6.18
CA GLY A 44 -0.51 1.89 -6.75
C GLY A 44 0.98 2.03 -7.10
N TYR A 45 1.82 1.02 -6.90
CA TYR A 45 3.26 1.11 -7.22
C TYR A 45 3.51 1.47 -8.67
N ALA A 46 2.88 0.77 -9.62
CA ALA A 46 3.00 1.09 -11.05
C ALA A 46 2.43 2.48 -11.42
N PHE A 47 1.53 3.03 -10.60
CA PHE A 47 1.05 4.40 -10.79
C PHE A 47 2.10 5.42 -10.31
N VAL A 48 2.69 5.20 -9.14
CA VAL A 48 3.72 6.09 -8.58
C VAL A 48 5.02 6.04 -9.38
N GLU A 49 5.42 4.86 -9.85
CA GLU A 49 6.56 4.69 -10.75
C GLU A 49 6.41 5.52 -12.02
N ARG A 50 5.27 5.40 -12.71
CA ARG A 50 4.97 6.22 -13.90
C ARG A 50 4.99 7.71 -13.60
N PHE A 51 4.41 8.14 -12.48
CA PHE A 51 4.46 9.54 -12.08
C PHE A 51 5.91 10.02 -11.92
N ILE A 52 6.77 9.24 -11.28
CA ILE A 52 8.19 9.60 -11.10
C ILE A 52 8.94 9.63 -12.41
N GLU A 53 8.68 8.70 -13.32
CA GLU A 53 9.25 8.73 -14.67
C GLU A 53 8.84 10.00 -15.42
N GLU A 54 7.56 10.38 -15.35
CA GLU A 54 7.05 11.62 -15.94
C GLU A 54 7.73 12.85 -15.32
N GLN A 55 7.88 12.89 -14.00
CA GLN A 55 8.61 13.98 -13.33
C GLN A 55 10.08 14.01 -13.74
N ASN A 56 10.73 12.86 -13.89
CA ASN A 56 12.14 12.80 -14.27
C ASN A 56 12.39 13.23 -15.72
N ARG A 57 11.39 13.13 -16.61
CA ARG A 57 11.45 13.68 -17.97
C ARG A 57 11.34 15.20 -18.03
N LEU A 58 10.85 15.84 -16.96
CA LEU A 58 10.74 17.30 -16.89
C LEU A 58 12.08 17.94 -16.48
N PRO A 59 12.34 19.20 -16.91
CA PRO A 59 13.40 20.02 -16.35
C PRO A 59 13.28 20.15 -14.83
N LEU A 60 14.40 20.17 -14.10
CA LEU A 60 14.44 20.18 -12.63
C LEU A 60 13.50 21.23 -12.00
N LYS A 61 13.42 22.43 -12.58
CA LYS A 61 12.57 23.53 -12.09
C LYS A 61 11.06 23.29 -12.21
N LEU A 62 10.65 22.32 -13.03
CA LEU A 62 9.26 21.97 -13.30
C LEU A 62 8.82 20.68 -12.60
N ARG A 63 9.75 19.93 -11.99
CA ARG A 63 9.43 18.70 -11.27
C ARG A 63 8.65 18.99 -9.98
N PHE A 64 7.65 18.16 -9.72
CA PHE A 64 6.85 18.17 -8.49
C PHE A 64 6.25 19.54 -8.18
N LYS A 65 5.81 20.28 -9.20
CA LYS A 65 5.01 21.49 -8.99
C LYS A 65 3.71 21.12 -8.28
N TYR A 66 3.19 22.07 -7.49
CA TYR A 66 1.95 21.91 -6.73
C TYR A 66 0.82 21.26 -7.54
N SER A 67 0.54 21.74 -8.75
CA SER A 67 -0.52 21.18 -9.60
C SER A 67 -0.30 19.69 -9.92
N LEU A 68 0.93 19.32 -10.29
CA LEU A 68 1.29 17.94 -10.61
C LEU A 68 1.19 17.02 -9.39
N VAL A 69 1.62 17.51 -8.22
CA VAL A 69 1.54 16.76 -6.96
C VAL A 69 0.08 16.64 -6.49
N TYR A 70 -0.72 17.70 -6.67
CA TYR A 70 -2.15 17.69 -6.37
C TYR A 70 -2.91 16.70 -7.27
N ASP A 71 -2.62 16.71 -8.58
CA ASP A 71 -3.20 15.79 -9.55
C ASP A 71 -2.82 14.35 -9.24
N PHE A 72 -1.57 14.12 -8.80
CA PHE A 72 -1.09 12.82 -8.33
C PHE A 72 -1.93 12.31 -7.14
N PHE A 73 -2.11 13.10 -6.08
CA PHE A 73 -2.92 12.69 -4.92
C PHE A 73 -4.40 12.49 -5.27
N THR A 74 -4.94 13.34 -6.14
CA THR A 74 -6.33 13.23 -6.61
C THR A 74 -6.54 11.94 -7.41
N SER A 75 -5.57 11.60 -8.27
CA SER A 75 -5.60 10.35 -9.06
C SER A 75 -5.50 9.11 -8.19
N MET A 76 -4.66 9.12 -7.14
CA MET A 76 -4.61 8.02 -6.17
C MET A 76 -5.96 7.81 -5.47
N LYS A 77 -6.58 8.89 -4.98
CA LYS A 77 -7.92 8.81 -4.36
C LYS A 77 -8.97 8.27 -5.33
N ARG A 78 -8.94 8.71 -6.59
CA ARG A 78 -9.84 8.22 -7.64
C ARG A 78 -9.68 6.73 -7.90
N ASN A 79 -8.45 6.21 -7.92
CA ASN A 79 -8.21 4.77 -8.10
C ASN A 79 -8.79 3.94 -6.95
N ILE A 80 -8.61 4.41 -5.71
CA ILE A 80 -9.21 3.78 -4.53
C ILE A 80 -10.73 3.78 -4.65
N GLN A 81 -11.33 4.91 -5.02
CA GLN A 81 -12.77 5.00 -5.24
C GLN A 81 -13.28 4.01 -6.29
N LEU A 82 -12.62 3.94 -7.45
CA LEU A 82 -12.98 3.03 -8.54
C LEU A 82 -12.90 1.55 -8.13
N MET A 83 -11.95 1.20 -7.26
CA MET A 83 -11.83 -0.15 -6.71
C MET A 83 -13.10 -0.52 -5.93
N PHE A 84 -13.59 0.37 -5.06
CA PHE A 84 -14.82 0.12 -4.30
C PHE A 84 -16.08 0.13 -5.17
N GLU A 85 -16.15 1.01 -6.17
CA GLU A 85 -17.28 1.06 -7.10
C GLU A 85 -17.41 -0.19 -7.97
N LYS A 86 -16.33 -0.94 -8.17
CA LYS A 86 -16.33 -2.20 -8.94
C LYS A 86 -16.40 -3.46 -8.08
N ASN A 87 -16.22 -3.34 -6.77
CA ASN A 87 -16.19 -4.49 -5.86
C ASN A 87 -17.61 -4.93 -5.50
N ARG A 88 -18.05 -6.09 -6.01
CA ARG A 88 -19.40 -6.62 -5.78
C ARG A 88 -19.68 -6.92 -4.30
N ASP A 89 -18.69 -7.41 -3.56
CA ASP A 89 -18.85 -7.73 -2.14
C ASP A 89 -19.07 -6.45 -1.33
N PHE A 90 -18.31 -5.39 -1.60
CA PHE A 90 -18.54 -4.07 -1.00
C PHE A 90 -19.92 -3.52 -1.35
N LEU A 91 -20.36 -3.63 -2.61
CA LEU A 91 -21.66 -3.15 -3.04
C LEU A 91 -22.84 -3.95 -2.45
N SER A 92 -22.62 -5.20 -2.06
CA SER A 92 -23.62 -6.05 -1.40
C SER A 92 -23.92 -5.60 0.04
N LEU A 93 -23.04 -4.80 0.65
CA LEU A 93 -23.20 -4.29 2.01
C LEU A 93 -24.30 -3.21 2.11
N SER A 94 -24.90 -3.10 3.29
CA SER A 94 -25.82 -1.99 3.58
C SER A 94 -25.10 -0.64 3.43
N ARG A 95 -25.85 0.44 3.17
CA ARG A 95 -25.26 1.79 3.08
C ARG A 95 -24.52 2.17 4.37
N HIS A 96 -25.06 1.80 5.52
CA HIS A 96 -24.45 2.06 6.83
C HIS A 96 -23.10 1.33 6.98
N ASP A 97 -23.05 0.05 6.60
CA ASP A 97 -21.84 -0.77 6.68
C ASP A 97 -20.77 -0.27 5.70
N ARG A 98 -21.16 0.13 4.49
CA ARG A 98 -20.25 0.75 3.52
C ARG A 98 -19.60 2.02 4.06
N ILE A 99 -20.40 2.92 4.63
CA ILE A 99 -19.89 4.16 5.23
C ILE A 99 -18.94 3.85 6.40
N THR A 100 -19.32 2.88 7.24
CA THR A 100 -18.50 2.46 8.37
C THR A 100 -17.16 1.91 7.89
N LEU A 101 -17.16 0.97 6.95
CA LEU A 101 -15.95 0.39 6.38
C LEU A 101 -15.04 1.45 5.74
N LEU A 102 -15.61 2.38 4.98
CA LEU A 102 -14.86 3.47 4.35
C LEU A 102 -14.17 4.35 5.40
N ARG A 103 -14.87 4.74 6.47
CA ARG A 103 -14.34 5.62 7.53
C ARG A 103 -13.34 4.92 8.44
N THR A 104 -13.58 3.68 8.82
CA THR A 104 -12.80 3.01 9.87
C THR A 104 -11.68 2.14 9.35
N THR A 105 -11.73 1.73 8.08
CA THR A 105 -10.79 0.73 7.55
C THR A 105 -10.05 1.28 6.35
N VAL A 106 -10.80 1.78 5.38
CA VAL A 106 -10.22 2.22 4.10
C VAL A 106 -9.36 3.46 4.29
N GLU A 107 -9.81 4.42 5.08
CA GLU A 107 -9.03 5.63 5.37
C GLU A 107 -7.66 5.31 5.99
N TYR A 108 -7.63 4.47 7.03
CA TYR A 108 -6.37 4.08 7.66
C TYR A 108 -5.50 3.20 6.77
N THR A 109 -6.09 2.19 6.11
CA THR A 109 -5.34 1.26 5.27
C THR A 109 -4.76 1.96 4.04
N SER A 110 -5.51 2.86 3.41
CA SER A 110 -5.02 3.67 2.29
C SER A 110 -3.95 4.67 2.72
N THR A 111 -4.08 5.28 3.91
CA THR A 111 -3.07 6.16 4.47
C THR A 111 -1.76 5.41 4.72
N ILE A 112 -1.83 4.25 5.37
CA ILE A 112 -0.68 3.39 5.64
C ILE A 112 -0.03 2.93 4.32
N GLY A 113 -0.83 2.45 3.36
CA GLY A 113 -0.33 2.06 2.03
C GLY A 113 0.34 3.21 1.29
N SER A 114 -0.21 4.42 1.39
CA SER A 114 0.38 5.62 0.81
C SER A 114 1.72 5.96 1.46
N ILE A 115 1.82 5.88 2.80
CA ILE A 115 3.08 6.11 3.53
C ILE A 115 4.18 5.17 3.02
N PHE A 116 3.89 3.88 2.89
CA PHE A 116 4.86 2.92 2.38
C PHE A 116 5.26 3.19 0.94
N THR A 117 4.30 3.57 0.10
CA THR A 117 4.58 3.93 -1.29
C THR A 117 5.46 5.18 -1.38
N LEU A 118 5.14 6.22 -0.62
CA LEU A 118 5.92 7.46 -0.56
C LEU A 118 7.35 7.19 -0.05
N ARG A 119 7.52 6.26 0.90
CA ARG A 119 8.83 5.80 1.40
C ARG A 119 9.63 5.04 0.33
N GLN A 120 9.02 4.05 -0.30
CA GLN A 120 9.66 3.20 -1.31
C GLN A 120 10.28 4.03 -2.44
N TYR A 121 9.57 5.07 -2.86
CA TYR A 121 9.99 5.97 -3.92
C TYR A 121 10.72 7.22 -3.44
N LYS A 122 10.96 7.35 -2.13
CA LYS A 122 11.67 8.48 -1.51
C LYS A 122 11.09 9.84 -1.91
N LEU A 123 9.76 9.93 -2.05
CA LEU A 123 9.12 11.13 -2.57
C LEU A 123 9.33 12.35 -1.65
N PHE A 124 9.35 12.14 -0.33
CA PHE A 124 9.66 13.20 0.64
C PHE A 124 11.16 13.55 0.76
N ASP A 125 12.03 12.91 -0.02
CA ASP A 125 13.44 13.32 -0.13
C ASP A 125 13.62 14.38 -1.22
N TYR A 126 12.62 14.59 -2.08
CA TYR A 126 12.58 15.70 -3.02
C TYR A 126 12.01 16.95 -2.35
N PRO A 127 12.79 18.05 -2.21
CA PRO A 127 12.31 19.26 -1.53
C PRO A 127 11.04 19.85 -2.16
N SER A 128 10.95 19.86 -3.50
CA SER A 128 9.77 20.40 -4.19
C SER A 128 8.52 19.55 -4.02
N PHE A 129 8.66 18.23 -3.85
CA PHE A 129 7.54 17.36 -3.50
C PHE A 129 7.09 17.62 -2.06
N TYR A 130 8.04 17.71 -1.13
CA TYR A 130 7.79 18.03 0.28
C TYR A 130 7.03 19.37 0.41
N GLU A 131 7.52 20.43 -0.20
CA GLU A 131 6.89 21.76 -0.20
C GLU A 131 5.48 21.72 -0.79
N SER A 132 5.29 21.03 -1.90
CA SER A 132 3.96 20.87 -2.52
C SER A 132 3.00 20.09 -1.62
N ALA A 133 3.49 19.05 -0.95
CA ALA A 133 2.70 18.27 0.00
C ALA A 133 2.30 19.10 1.23
N GLU A 134 3.17 19.98 1.75
CA GLU A 134 2.83 20.91 2.84
C GLU A 134 1.68 21.84 2.48
N ILE A 135 1.65 22.35 1.25
CA ILE A 135 0.55 23.20 0.77
C ILE A 135 -0.76 22.40 0.69
N ILE A 136 -0.71 21.12 0.30
CA ILE A 136 -1.90 20.28 0.11
C ILE A 136 -2.48 19.80 1.45
N PHE A 137 -1.64 19.33 2.37
CA PHE A 137 -2.08 18.63 3.60
C PHE A 137 -1.87 19.42 4.88
N GLN A 138 -1.29 20.61 4.79
CA GLN A 138 -0.76 21.41 5.91
C GLN A 138 0.63 20.93 6.40
N PRO A 139 1.46 21.84 6.93
CA PRO A 139 2.80 21.52 7.40
C PRO A 139 2.82 20.47 8.53
N SER A 140 1.91 20.55 9.50
CA SER A 140 1.87 19.64 10.64
C SER A 140 1.65 18.18 10.23
N ALA A 141 0.72 17.93 9.30
CA ALA A 141 0.46 16.60 8.77
C ALA A 141 1.65 16.08 7.95
N THR A 142 2.25 16.95 7.14
CA THR A 142 3.41 16.59 6.30
C THR A 142 4.63 16.22 7.15
N ILE A 143 4.93 16.99 8.19
CA ILE A 143 5.99 16.70 9.15
C ILE A 143 5.75 15.35 9.83
N PHE A 144 4.51 15.10 10.27
CA PHE A 144 4.15 13.82 10.87
C PHE A 144 4.38 12.66 9.91
N ILE A 145 3.89 12.77 8.66
CA ILE A 145 4.05 11.74 7.64
C ILE A 145 5.53 11.49 7.35
N LYS A 146 6.35 12.54 7.18
CA LYS A 146 7.79 12.38 6.94
C LYS A 146 8.49 11.65 8.09
N ARG A 147 8.19 12.00 9.35
CA ARG A 147 8.74 11.30 10.52
C ARG A 147 8.38 9.83 10.54
N VAL A 148 7.14 9.50 10.20
CA VAL A 148 6.71 8.09 10.10
C VAL A 148 7.50 7.38 9.00
N ILE A 149 7.59 7.98 7.81
CA ILE A 149 8.35 7.44 6.67
C ILE A 149 9.82 7.17 7.04
N ASP A 150 10.47 8.11 7.73
CA ASP A 150 11.89 8.01 8.11
C ASP A 150 12.15 6.91 9.16
N GLN A 151 11.13 6.56 9.94
CA GLN A 151 11.20 5.50 10.96
C GLN A 151 10.78 4.12 10.47
N LEU A 152 10.15 4.02 9.29
CA LEU A 152 9.71 2.75 8.72
C LEU A 152 10.87 2.02 8.03
N ASP A 153 11.15 0.81 8.52
CA ASP A 153 12.06 -0.12 7.87
C ASP A 153 11.36 -0.77 6.67
N SER A 154 11.99 -0.75 5.51
CA SER A 154 11.36 -0.99 4.20
C SER A 154 11.28 -2.49 3.84
N ASP A 155 10.80 -3.34 4.74
CA ASP A 155 10.50 -4.74 4.37
C ASP A 155 9.10 -4.83 3.78
N ASN A 156 9.02 -4.94 2.45
CA ASN A 156 7.77 -5.11 1.71
C ASN A 156 6.94 -6.31 2.18
N THR A 157 7.57 -7.36 2.70
CA THR A 157 6.89 -8.54 3.27
C THR A 157 6.18 -8.16 4.56
N PHE A 158 6.84 -7.42 5.42
CA PHE A 158 6.27 -6.91 6.67
C PHE A 158 5.11 -5.95 6.42
N ILE A 159 5.22 -5.12 5.38
CA ILE A 159 4.16 -4.20 4.93
C ILE A 159 2.91 -4.97 4.49
N LYS A 160 3.09 -5.98 3.63
CA LYS A 160 1.99 -6.85 3.18
C LYS A 160 1.36 -7.59 4.36
N LEU A 161 2.16 -8.04 5.33
CA LEU A 161 1.68 -8.69 6.55
C LEU A 161 0.90 -7.73 7.46
N ILE A 162 1.37 -6.50 7.68
CA ILE A 162 0.63 -5.50 8.46
C ILE A 162 -0.69 -5.15 7.78
N LEU A 163 -0.69 -4.93 6.45
CA LEU A 163 -1.91 -4.63 5.72
C LEU A 163 -2.89 -5.80 5.72
N ALA A 164 -2.40 -7.03 5.63
CA ALA A 164 -3.22 -8.23 5.81
C ALA A 164 -3.78 -8.30 7.23
N ILE A 165 -2.96 -8.10 8.28
CA ILE A 165 -3.39 -8.09 9.67
C ILE A 165 -4.45 -7.01 9.91
N VAL A 166 -4.27 -5.80 9.38
CA VAL A 166 -5.25 -4.71 9.48
C VAL A 166 -6.54 -5.10 8.75
N ALA A 167 -6.47 -5.61 7.51
CA ALA A 167 -7.64 -6.06 6.77
C ALA A 167 -8.41 -7.17 7.52
N PHE A 168 -7.70 -8.19 8.02
CA PHE A 168 -8.29 -9.32 8.75
C PHE A 168 -8.84 -8.94 10.13
N SER A 169 -8.13 -8.11 10.89
CA SER A 169 -8.57 -7.64 12.21
C SER A 169 -9.85 -6.82 12.11
N THR A 170 -10.03 -6.10 11.01
CA THR A 170 -11.20 -5.25 10.79
C THR A 170 -12.40 -6.02 10.25
N ILE A 171 -12.19 -7.07 9.43
CA ILE A 171 -13.24 -8.01 9.01
C ILE A 171 -13.85 -8.73 10.21
N ASN A 172 -13.01 -9.19 11.16
CA ASN A 172 -13.51 -9.83 12.38
C ASN A 172 -14.35 -8.87 13.24
N TYR A 173 -13.98 -7.59 13.35
CA TYR A 173 -14.75 -6.61 14.13
C TYR A 173 -16.17 -6.36 13.57
N ILE A 174 -16.34 -6.43 12.24
CA ILE A 174 -17.65 -6.28 11.58
C ILE A 174 -18.52 -7.54 11.79
N VAL A 175 -17.91 -8.73 11.75
CA VAL A 175 -18.63 -9.99 12.00
C VAL A 175 -19.12 -10.09 13.45
N TYR A 176 -18.34 -9.61 14.43
CA TYR A 176 -18.75 -9.64 15.84
C TYR A 176 -19.88 -8.66 16.19
N ARG A 177 -20.03 -7.53 15.48
CA ARG A 177 -21.16 -6.61 15.70
C ARG A 177 -22.51 -7.13 15.23
N LYS A 178 -22.54 -8.18 14.39
CA LYS A 178 -23.79 -8.79 13.89
C LYS A 178 -24.42 -9.79 14.86
N LYS A 179 -23.87 -9.94 16.08
CA LYS A 179 -24.30 -10.91 17.10
C LYS A 179 -24.86 -10.30 18.39
N HIS A 180 -25.34 -9.06 18.37
CA HIS A 180 -26.14 -8.50 19.47
C HIS A 180 -27.34 -7.74 18.92
#